data_AF-A0A8J9VLQ9-F1
#
_entry.id   AF-A0A8J9VLQ9-F1
#
_cell.length_a   1.000
_cell.length_b   1.000
_cell.length_c   1.000
_cell.angle_alpha   90.00
_cell.angle_beta   90.00
_cell.angle_gamma   90.00
#
_symmetry.space_group_name_H-M   'P 1'
#
loop_
_entity.id
_entity.type
_entity.pdbx_description
1 polymer ?
#
loop_
_entity_poly.entity_id
_entity_poly.type
_entity_poly.pdbx_seq_one_letter_code
_entity_poly.pdbx_strand_id
1 'polypeptide(L)'
;MRNHRLAPVDDNATSKMQVKDREALSKRGKCCSIFSLLVLAAVPIIGMLVQSSLIVHDTKREKDSAELVSGEISLGTDMGLIAVRLAVERGTTVLYVGSDSNPRVYDRLKQMYSATDEAIAALTKWSSVPDDSPWQFQSADNLHEHVREHREKLLNNVTSVEEQIQFYTGINTFLISHLGQTVRKADTSHLWMNVIAYHMIILSQEYAGLERAIGSIFFAKGRLLTDEVNMYNKVKFYAMSYFDVALKYSADIADIFDDQFRNSTLEETLTVQRRKIQSGETTSNPTAEAGIQWFDNMTSYIAILQNMEGLLSKKILSELENQVQDGSIKVTLNVVILLAMIMVSPPIVYGVYKMASDMQSTACRLRDLTQELEYDREKAEILLGQIFPKCIANEMKENNAVPAKYFDKVTVMFSSIVGFADISAMMSPHQVVDMLNRLYHTFDSVIDDYDVTKVESTGGVYQVVSGLPSANGGRHAGEIASLALHFMAVAKNFNPLLVSCKIRLRIGIHTGPCVAGVVGYNRPRYYVFGHTVNIAQKLEATSEANRVHISCQTMHALKSRGDFTVIPRTDTPLAVKDLMPDVFKQSYWLISQQKPSLPAKEKRDIFAVQCNEKSGEGAVDFQGNLQGKCAM
;
A
#
# COMPACT_ATOMS: atom_id res chain seq x y z
N MET A 1 -45.02 26.70 -9.74
CA MET A 1 -44.33 27.46 -8.67
C MET A 1 -43.84 26.50 -7.59
N ARG A 2 -42.56 26.14 -7.59
CA ARG A 2 -41.85 25.60 -6.41
C ARG A 2 -40.43 26.15 -6.46
N ASN A 3 -40.13 27.03 -5.51
CA ASN A 3 -38.82 27.63 -5.29
C ASN A 3 -37.90 26.61 -4.62
N HIS A 4 -36.82 26.20 -5.29
CA HIS A 4 -35.67 25.60 -4.63
C HIS A 4 -34.72 26.71 -4.19
N ARG A 5 -34.60 26.93 -2.87
CA ARG A 5 -33.53 27.72 -2.27
C ARG A 5 -32.25 26.88 -2.31
N LEU A 6 -31.20 27.42 -2.93
CA LEU A 6 -29.82 26.95 -2.79
C LEU A 6 -29.32 27.28 -1.38
N ALA A 7 -28.72 26.30 -0.71
CA ALA A 7 -28.08 26.45 0.60
C ALA A 7 -26.76 27.23 0.47
N PRO A 8 -26.32 27.95 1.52
CA PRO A 8 -25.04 28.67 1.50
C PRO A 8 -23.87 27.69 1.53
N VAL A 9 -22.86 27.94 0.70
CA VAL A 9 -21.59 27.21 0.66
C VAL A 9 -20.77 27.59 1.89
N ASP A 10 -20.34 26.59 2.66
CA ASP A 10 -19.54 26.75 3.89
C ASP A 10 -18.09 27.19 3.56
N ASP A 11 -17.80 28.50 3.65
CA ASP A 11 -16.45 29.09 3.44
C ASP A 11 -15.38 28.54 4.42
N ASN A 12 -15.80 27.85 5.48
CA ASN A 12 -14.90 27.27 6.48
C ASN A 12 -14.32 25.90 6.05
N ALA A 13 -15.00 25.20 5.13
CA ALA A 13 -14.54 23.92 4.59
C ALA A 13 -13.44 24.10 3.53
N THR A 14 -13.58 25.12 2.68
CA THR A 14 -12.57 25.52 1.67
C THR A 14 -11.29 26.02 2.33
N SER A 15 -11.38 26.79 3.43
CA SER A 15 -10.22 27.24 4.21
C SER A 15 -9.43 26.08 4.83
N LYS A 16 -10.11 25.10 5.47
CA LYS A 16 -9.46 23.92 6.06
C LYS A 16 -8.84 22.99 5.02
N MET A 17 -9.43 22.89 3.82
CA MET A 17 -8.88 22.11 2.72
C MET A 17 -7.58 22.74 2.19
N GLN A 18 -7.55 24.08 2.02
CA GLN A 18 -6.35 24.81 1.59
C GLN A 18 -5.17 24.71 2.58
N VAL A 19 -5.41 24.62 3.89
CA VAL A 19 -4.35 24.46 4.90
C VAL A 19 -3.73 23.06 4.87
N LYS A 20 -4.56 22.02 4.72
CA LYS A 20 -4.10 20.62 4.64
C LYS A 20 -3.30 20.35 3.36
N ASP A 21 -3.70 20.98 2.25
CA ASP A 21 -2.97 20.95 0.99
C ASP A 21 -1.61 21.68 1.09
N ARG A 22 -1.53 22.79 1.84
CA ARG A 22 -0.26 23.49 2.10
C ARG A 22 0.74 22.67 2.92
N GLU A 23 0.28 21.88 3.90
CA GLU A 23 1.15 20.98 4.69
C GLU A 23 1.64 19.77 3.90
N ALA A 24 0.79 19.18 3.05
CA ALA A 24 1.15 18.06 2.17
C ALA A 24 2.25 18.44 1.14
N LEU A 25 2.32 19.72 0.76
CA LEU A 25 3.25 20.25 -0.26
C LEU A 25 4.59 20.77 0.29
N SER A 26 4.78 20.84 1.61
CA SER A 26 6.07 21.11 2.24
C SER A 26 7.11 20.03 1.86
N LYS A 27 8.41 20.36 1.78
CA LYS A 27 9.48 19.34 1.60
C LYS A 27 9.35 18.19 2.59
N ARG A 28 8.92 18.48 3.83
CA ARG A 28 8.61 17.47 4.85
C ARG A 28 7.36 16.65 4.50
N GLY A 29 6.29 17.28 4.03
CA GLY A 29 5.06 16.59 3.59
C GLY A 29 5.32 15.65 2.41
N LYS A 30 6.14 16.07 1.44
CA LYS A 30 6.57 15.25 0.30
C LYS A 30 7.38 14.03 0.74
N CYS A 31 8.40 14.23 1.60
CA CYS A 31 9.19 13.13 2.15
C CYS A 31 8.34 12.17 2.99
N CYS A 32 7.43 12.68 3.84
CA CYS A 32 6.53 11.83 4.64
C CYS A 32 5.57 11.03 3.77
N SER A 33 5.01 11.62 2.70
CA SER A 33 4.11 10.93 1.78
C SER A 33 4.83 9.81 1.01
N ILE A 34 6.03 10.06 0.49
CA ILE A 34 6.86 9.05 -0.18
C ILE A 34 7.26 7.94 0.81
N PHE A 35 7.66 8.32 2.02
CA PHE A 35 8.03 7.37 3.07
C PHE A 35 6.87 6.45 3.44
N SER A 36 5.66 6.99 3.65
CA SER A 36 4.47 6.19 3.95
C SER A 36 4.13 5.20 2.82
N LEU A 37 4.29 5.60 1.56
CA LEU A 37 4.09 4.73 0.38
C LEU A 37 5.13 3.60 0.30
N LEU A 38 6.39 3.91 0.61
CA LEU A 38 7.47 2.92 0.66
C LEU A 38 7.26 1.92 1.80
N VAL A 39 6.87 2.39 2.99
CA VAL A 39 6.55 1.52 4.13
C VAL A 39 5.38 0.59 3.80
N LEU A 40 4.32 1.11 3.16
CA LEU A 40 3.17 0.31 2.75
C LEU A 40 3.55 -0.80 1.77
N ALA A 41 4.50 -0.55 0.86
CA ALA A 41 5.02 -1.56 -0.06
C ALA A 41 5.99 -2.55 0.61
N ALA A 42 6.80 -2.09 1.58
CA ALA A 42 7.81 -2.91 2.24
C ALA A 42 7.23 -3.92 3.24
N VAL A 43 6.17 -3.57 3.98
CA VAL A 43 5.55 -4.44 4.99
C VAL A 43 5.14 -5.82 4.45
N PRO A 44 4.35 -5.94 3.35
CA PRO A 44 3.98 -7.25 2.81
C PRO A 44 5.17 -8.02 2.25
N ILE A 45 6.18 -7.35 1.68
CA ILE A 45 7.41 -7.99 1.18
C ILE A 45 8.19 -8.61 2.35
N ILE A 46 8.39 -7.86 3.43
CA ILE A 46 9.07 -8.35 4.63
C ILE A 46 8.28 -9.51 5.25
N GLY A 47 6.95 -9.39 5.33
CA GLY A 47 6.08 -10.45 5.82
C GLY A 47 6.21 -11.75 5.03
N MET A 48 6.20 -11.66 3.69
CA MET A 48 6.41 -12.83 2.81
C MET A 48 7.81 -13.43 2.97
N LEU A 49 8.86 -12.61 3.07
CA LEU A 49 10.23 -13.09 3.29
C LEU A 49 10.37 -13.83 4.62
N VAL A 50 9.80 -13.29 5.70
CA VAL A 50 9.81 -13.93 7.02
C VAL A 50 9.04 -15.25 6.96
N GLN A 51 7.83 -15.26 6.38
CA GLN A 51 7.03 -16.48 6.25
C GLN A 51 7.76 -17.55 5.44
N SER A 52 8.33 -17.21 4.28
CA SER A 52 9.11 -18.14 3.46
C SER A 52 10.34 -18.66 4.21
N SER A 53 11.03 -17.82 4.98
CA SER A 53 12.16 -18.24 5.81
C SER A 53 11.74 -19.23 6.92
N LEU A 54 10.60 -19.01 7.56
CA LEU A 54 10.06 -19.93 8.57
C LEU A 54 9.70 -21.28 7.95
N ILE A 55 9.05 -21.27 6.78
CA ILE A 55 8.70 -22.51 6.05
C ILE A 55 9.97 -23.31 5.70
N VAL A 56 11.02 -22.65 5.18
CA VAL A 56 12.30 -23.32 4.89
C VAL A 56 12.90 -23.93 6.15
N HIS A 57 12.89 -23.19 7.26
CA HIS A 57 13.42 -23.67 8.54
C HIS A 57 12.67 -24.91 9.03
N ASP A 58 11.34 -24.87 9.02
CA ASP A 58 10.51 -25.96 9.51
C ASP A 58 10.61 -27.20 8.62
N THR A 59 10.59 -27.03 7.29
CA THR A 59 10.77 -28.16 6.36
C THR A 59 12.17 -28.77 6.49
N LYS A 60 13.20 -27.94 6.67
CA LYS A 60 14.56 -28.44 6.91
C LYS A 60 14.64 -29.20 8.22
N ARG A 61 14.05 -28.69 9.29
CA ARG A 61 14.04 -29.35 10.60
C ARG A 61 13.32 -30.70 10.54
N GLU A 62 12.19 -30.78 9.84
CA GLU A 62 11.49 -32.04 9.58
C GLU A 62 12.37 -33.02 8.80
N LYS A 63 13.01 -32.57 7.72
CA LYS A 63 13.96 -33.38 6.93
C LYS A 63 15.13 -33.91 7.78
N ASP A 64 15.80 -33.03 8.51
CA ASP A 64 16.96 -33.39 9.35
C ASP A 64 16.54 -34.40 10.44
N SER A 65 15.33 -34.25 10.99
CA SER A 65 14.77 -35.21 11.96
C SER A 65 14.48 -36.56 11.31
N ALA A 66 13.93 -36.59 10.09
CA ALA A 66 13.68 -37.82 9.34
C ALA A 66 14.99 -38.55 8.96
N GLU A 67 16.04 -37.82 8.56
CA GLU A 67 17.36 -38.39 8.28
C GLU A 67 17.99 -39.02 9.52
N LEU A 68 17.91 -38.35 10.68
CA LEU A 68 18.39 -38.88 11.96
C LEU A 68 17.64 -40.16 12.33
N VAL A 69 16.32 -40.14 12.26
CA VAL A 69 15.47 -41.30 12.53
C VAL A 69 15.78 -42.46 11.57
N SER A 70 16.14 -42.18 10.32
CA SER A 70 16.48 -43.20 9.33
C SER A 70 17.77 -43.93 9.64
N GLY A 71 18.82 -43.17 9.97
CA GLY A 71 20.09 -43.77 10.41
C GLY A 71 19.93 -44.62 11.67
N GLU A 72 19.10 -44.17 12.60
CA GLU A 72 18.75 -44.86 13.84
C GLU A 72 17.96 -46.16 13.58
N ILE A 73 16.94 -46.16 12.71
CA ILE A 73 16.19 -47.37 12.34
C ILE A 73 17.08 -48.37 11.58
N SER A 74 17.94 -47.90 10.66
CA SER A 74 18.90 -48.76 9.96
C SER A 74 19.88 -49.43 10.92
N LEU A 75 20.39 -48.69 11.91
CA LEU A 75 21.21 -49.28 12.96
C LEU A 75 20.42 -50.31 13.77
N GLY A 76 19.15 -50.02 14.01
CA GLY A 76 18.24 -50.95 14.66
C GLY A 76 18.08 -52.27 13.90
N THR A 77 17.89 -52.22 12.58
CA THR A 77 17.76 -53.45 11.78
C THR A 77 19.01 -54.34 11.88
N ASP A 78 20.21 -53.74 11.93
CA ASP A 78 21.47 -54.48 12.09
C ASP A 78 21.57 -55.12 13.49
N MET A 79 21.18 -54.39 14.55
CA MET A 79 21.12 -54.93 15.92
C MET A 79 20.09 -56.05 16.07
N GLY A 80 18.95 -55.94 15.38
CA GLY A 80 17.91 -56.98 15.33
C GLY A 80 18.44 -58.29 14.76
N LEU A 81 19.24 -58.22 13.68
CA LEU A 81 19.90 -59.39 13.10
C LEU A 81 20.83 -60.09 14.10
N ILE A 82 21.61 -59.34 14.88
CA ILE A 82 22.49 -59.90 15.92
C ILE A 82 21.67 -60.61 17.00
N ALA A 83 20.61 -59.98 17.50
CA ALA A 83 19.72 -60.58 18.50
C ALA A 83 19.12 -61.91 18.02
N VAL A 84 18.74 -61.98 16.74
CA VAL A 84 18.27 -63.21 16.10
C VAL A 84 19.36 -64.28 16.07
N ARG A 85 20.60 -63.95 15.65
CA ARG A 85 21.70 -64.92 15.60
C ARG A 85 22.03 -65.47 16.98
N LEU A 86 22.10 -64.60 17.99
CA LEU A 86 22.29 -64.98 19.39
C LEU A 86 21.13 -65.84 19.93
N ALA A 87 19.88 -65.60 19.50
CA ALA A 87 18.76 -66.46 19.88
C ALA A 87 18.87 -67.88 19.30
N VAL A 88 19.44 -68.03 18.11
CA VAL A 88 19.73 -69.34 17.49
C VAL A 88 20.91 -70.03 18.17
N GLU A 89 21.96 -69.28 18.46
CA GLU A 89 23.12 -69.77 19.22
C GLU A 89 22.72 -70.26 20.61
N ARG A 90 21.91 -69.48 21.34
CA ARG A 90 21.30 -69.87 22.63
C ARG A 90 20.59 -71.21 22.54
N GLY A 91 19.64 -71.33 21.61
CA GLY A 91 18.83 -72.54 21.51
C GLY A 91 19.65 -73.78 21.12
N THR A 92 20.69 -73.60 20.31
CA THR A 92 21.60 -74.68 19.93
C THR A 92 22.52 -75.07 21.09
N THR A 93 23.00 -74.09 21.87
CA THR A 93 23.80 -74.30 23.08
C THR A 93 23.00 -75.05 24.15
N VAL A 94 21.76 -74.62 24.38
CA VAL A 94 20.83 -75.28 25.30
C VAL A 94 20.51 -76.71 24.88
N LEU A 95 20.33 -76.95 23.58
CA LEU A 95 20.15 -78.30 23.04
C LEU A 95 21.42 -79.15 23.21
N TYR A 96 22.61 -78.57 23.03
CA TYR A 96 23.88 -79.27 23.22
C TYR A 96 24.07 -79.72 24.67
N VAL A 97 23.93 -78.79 25.63
CA VAL A 97 23.98 -79.09 27.07
C VAL A 97 22.84 -80.02 27.47
N GLY A 98 21.66 -79.84 26.89
CA GLY A 98 20.48 -80.63 27.17
C GLY A 98 20.49 -82.05 26.61
N SER A 99 21.33 -82.33 25.62
CA SER A 99 21.48 -83.65 24.98
C SER A 99 22.74 -84.40 25.46
N ASP A 100 23.22 -84.06 26.66
CA ASP A 100 24.42 -84.61 27.28
C ASP A 100 25.65 -84.51 26.38
N SER A 101 25.87 -83.31 25.82
CA SER A 101 27.03 -82.96 24.99
C SER A 101 27.11 -83.76 23.67
N ASN A 102 25.97 -83.95 23.00
CA ASN A 102 25.90 -84.70 21.74
C ASN A 102 26.81 -84.10 20.63
N PRO A 103 27.72 -84.89 20.01
CA PRO A 103 28.65 -84.39 18.99
C PRO A 103 27.99 -83.77 17.75
N ARG A 104 26.83 -84.30 17.29
CA ARG A 104 26.13 -83.74 16.12
C ARG A 104 25.59 -82.33 16.39
N VAL A 105 25.10 -82.10 17.60
CA VAL A 105 24.61 -80.78 18.02
C VAL A 105 25.78 -79.80 18.15
N TYR A 106 26.94 -80.28 18.58
CA TYR A 106 28.16 -79.47 18.66
C TYR A 106 28.67 -79.00 17.29
N ASP A 107 28.65 -79.85 16.27
CA ASP A 107 29.01 -79.45 14.90
C ASP A 107 28.07 -78.36 14.36
N ARG A 108 26.76 -78.49 14.64
CA ARG A 108 25.77 -77.46 14.33
C ARG A 108 26.03 -76.16 15.10
N LEU A 109 26.42 -76.25 16.37
CA LEU A 109 26.73 -75.10 17.21
C LEU A 109 27.90 -74.27 16.66
N LYS A 110 28.96 -74.92 16.17
CA LYS A 110 30.09 -74.22 15.52
C LYS A 110 29.68 -73.41 14.30
N GLN A 111 28.74 -73.92 13.50
CA GLN A 111 28.20 -73.18 12.36
C GLN A 111 27.45 -71.93 12.81
N MET A 112 26.73 -72.01 13.95
CA MET A 112 26.03 -70.86 14.50
C MET A 112 27.00 -69.80 15.04
N TYR A 113 28.11 -70.19 15.67
CA TYR A 113 29.16 -69.25 16.09
C TYR A 113 29.66 -68.40 14.93
N SER A 114 30.01 -69.05 13.81
CA SER A 114 30.48 -68.32 12.61
C SER A 114 29.44 -67.32 12.10
N ALA A 115 28.15 -67.67 12.11
CA ALA A 115 27.08 -66.79 11.65
C ALA A 115 26.81 -65.62 12.62
N THR A 116 26.97 -65.84 13.92
CA THR A 116 26.87 -64.78 14.94
C THR A 116 28.04 -63.80 14.80
N ASP A 117 29.25 -64.31 14.62
CA ASP A 117 30.47 -63.49 14.51
C ASP A 117 30.45 -62.63 13.25
N GLU A 118 29.99 -63.19 12.12
CA GLU A 118 29.77 -62.43 10.89
C GLU A 118 28.73 -61.31 11.06
N ALA A 119 27.63 -61.57 11.78
CA ALA A 119 26.61 -60.56 12.04
C ALA A 119 27.10 -59.43 12.97
N ILE A 120 27.92 -59.76 13.98
CA ILE A 120 28.52 -58.75 14.86
C ILE A 120 29.57 -57.93 14.10
N ALA A 121 30.40 -58.57 13.26
CA ALA A 121 31.41 -57.90 12.45
C ALA A 121 30.83 -56.99 11.36
N ALA A 122 29.62 -57.30 10.86
CA ALA A 122 28.92 -56.48 9.88
C ALA A 122 28.39 -55.15 10.46
N LEU A 123 28.34 -55.01 11.79
CA LEU A 123 27.85 -53.81 12.45
C LEU A 123 28.89 -52.68 12.39
N THR A 124 28.70 -51.74 11.46
CA THR A 124 29.67 -50.66 11.19
C THR A 124 29.55 -49.46 12.12
N LYS A 125 28.43 -49.30 12.83
CA LYS A 125 28.17 -48.20 13.76
C LYS A 125 27.60 -48.74 15.07
N TRP A 126 28.05 -48.19 16.20
CA TRP A 126 27.49 -48.47 17.52
C TRP A 126 26.97 -47.15 18.10
N SER A 127 25.72 -47.12 18.52
CA SER A 127 25.11 -45.99 19.20
C SER A 127 25.63 -45.92 20.64
N SER A 128 26.16 -44.75 21.03
CA SER A 128 26.62 -44.54 22.40
C SER A 128 25.42 -44.62 23.35
N VAL A 129 25.46 -45.60 24.25
CA VAL A 129 24.55 -45.69 25.39
C VAL A 129 25.01 -44.67 26.44
N PRO A 130 24.12 -43.92 27.11
CA PRO A 130 24.52 -42.99 28.18
C PRO A 130 25.36 -43.70 29.26
N ASP A 131 26.38 -43.03 29.80
CA ASP A 131 27.30 -43.62 30.79
C ASP A 131 26.59 -44.15 32.07
N ASP A 132 25.44 -43.57 32.43
CA ASP A 132 24.62 -43.97 33.59
C ASP A 132 23.64 -45.11 33.29
N SER A 133 23.75 -45.75 32.12
CA SER A 133 22.78 -46.75 31.71
C SER A 133 23.00 -48.07 32.44
N PRO A 134 21.92 -48.78 32.85
CA PRO A 134 22.03 -50.14 33.42
C PRO A 134 22.52 -51.19 32.42
N TRP A 135 22.79 -50.79 31.17
CA TRP A 135 23.13 -51.65 30.06
C TRP A 135 24.66 -51.77 29.85
N GLN A 136 25.15 -52.98 29.56
CA GLN A 136 26.56 -53.34 29.82
C GLN A 136 27.54 -53.16 28.64
N PHE A 137 27.07 -53.06 27.40
CA PHE A 137 27.95 -53.09 26.21
C PHE A 137 28.15 -51.70 25.59
N GLN A 138 29.41 -51.27 25.54
CA GLN A 138 29.82 -49.94 25.03
C GLN A 138 30.26 -49.96 23.55
N SER A 139 30.52 -51.14 22.98
CA SER A 139 30.93 -51.33 21.59
C SER A 139 30.56 -52.73 21.08
N ALA A 140 30.55 -52.89 19.75
CA ALA A 140 30.39 -54.19 19.10
C ALA A 140 31.51 -55.17 19.49
N ASP A 141 32.75 -54.67 19.62
CA ASP A 141 33.90 -55.47 20.04
C ASP A 141 33.75 -55.99 21.48
N ASN A 142 33.23 -55.17 22.39
CA ASN A 142 32.98 -55.60 23.78
C ASN A 142 31.92 -56.71 23.83
N LEU A 143 30.87 -56.58 23.00
CA LEU A 143 29.85 -57.62 22.86
C LEU A 143 30.46 -58.92 22.27
N HIS A 144 31.25 -58.79 21.21
CA HIS A 144 31.91 -59.92 20.55
C HIS A 144 32.82 -60.67 21.52
N GLU A 145 33.65 -59.93 22.27
CA GLU A 145 34.56 -60.51 23.26
C GLU A 145 33.80 -61.21 24.39
N HIS A 146 32.73 -60.61 24.89
CA HIS A 146 31.90 -61.20 25.94
C HIS A 146 31.27 -62.54 25.51
N VAL A 147 30.77 -62.62 24.27
CA VAL A 147 30.24 -63.86 23.70
C VAL A 147 31.36 -64.89 23.52
N ARG A 148 32.54 -64.48 23.05
CA ARG A 148 33.70 -65.35 22.85
C ARG A 148 34.19 -65.98 24.16
N GLU A 149 34.36 -65.18 25.21
CA GLU A 149 34.74 -65.67 26.54
C GLU A 149 33.76 -66.70 27.11
N HIS A 150 32.46 -66.51 26.87
CA HIS A 150 31.43 -67.46 27.30
C HIS A 150 31.52 -68.80 26.56
N ARG A 151 31.75 -68.77 25.24
CA ARG A 151 31.96 -69.99 24.43
C ARG A 151 33.18 -70.79 24.89
N GLU A 152 34.26 -70.14 25.32
CA GLU A 152 35.45 -70.80 25.88
C GLU A 152 35.14 -71.47 27.23
N LYS A 153 34.31 -70.86 28.08
CA LYS A 153 33.88 -71.44 29.37
C LYS A 153 33.00 -72.68 29.18
N LEU A 154 32.15 -72.69 28.15
CA LEU A 154 31.28 -73.83 27.82
C LEU A 154 32.07 -75.12 27.56
N LEU A 155 33.28 -75.02 27.00
CA LEU A 155 34.12 -76.19 26.67
C LEU A 155 34.86 -76.76 27.88
N ASN A 156 35.09 -75.94 28.91
CA ASN A 156 35.96 -76.26 30.03
C ASN A 156 35.20 -76.59 31.33
N ASN A 157 33.95 -76.14 31.48
CA ASN A 157 33.14 -76.30 32.69
C ASN A 157 31.77 -76.93 32.41
N VAL A 158 31.25 -77.69 33.38
CA VAL A 158 29.84 -78.14 33.38
C VAL A 158 28.96 -76.94 33.73
N THR A 159 28.25 -76.41 32.73
CA THR A 159 27.31 -75.28 32.91
C THR A 159 25.87 -75.77 32.90
N SER A 160 24.98 -75.05 33.59
CA SER A 160 23.56 -75.41 33.64
C SER A 160 22.80 -74.86 32.44
N VAL A 161 21.71 -75.52 32.04
CA VAL A 161 20.84 -75.02 30.95
C VAL A 161 20.25 -73.65 31.29
N GLU A 162 19.90 -73.42 32.55
CA GLU A 162 19.35 -72.14 33.00
C GLU A 162 20.36 -71.00 32.85
N GLU A 163 21.62 -71.24 33.23
CA GLU A 163 22.73 -70.28 33.07
C GLU A 163 22.94 -69.90 31.60
N GLN A 164 22.87 -70.89 30.69
CA GLN A 164 22.97 -70.65 29.25
C GLN A 164 21.79 -69.83 28.72
N ILE A 165 20.57 -70.10 29.17
CA ILE A 165 19.40 -69.30 28.79
C ILE A 165 19.55 -67.87 29.30
N GLN A 166 19.93 -67.67 30.57
CA GLN A 166 20.06 -66.35 31.18
C GLN A 166 21.13 -65.49 30.49
N PHE A 167 22.30 -66.05 30.17
CA PHE A 167 23.40 -65.34 29.50
C PHE A 167 22.95 -64.69 28.19
N TYR A 168 22.49 -65.49 27.23
CA TYR A 168 22.08 -64.98 25.92
C TYR A 168 20.82 -64.11 26.00
N THR A 169 19.89 -64.42 26.91
CA THR A 169 18.67 -63.61 27.10
C THR A 169 19.01 -62.23 27.65
N GLY A 170 20.03 -62.09 28.51
CA GLY A 170 20.52 -60.79 28.96
C GLY A 170 21.02 -59.92 27.80
N ILE A 171 21.80 -60.51 26.90
CA ILE A 171 22.31 -59.82 25.70
C ILE A 171 21.17 -59.44 24.76
N ASN A 172 20.26 -60.36 24.44
CA ASN A 172 19.14 -60.08 23.55
C ASN A 172 18.21 -59.02 24.14
N THR A 173 17.95 -59.06 25.45
CA THR A 173 17.14 -58.02 26.13
C THR A 173 17.82 -56.66 26.01
N PHE A 174 19.14 -56.58 26.16
CA PHE A 174 19.90 -55.35 25.92
C PHE A 174 19.71 -54.83 24.50
N LEU A 175 19.96 -55.66 23.48
CA LEU A 175 19.83 -55.25 22.06
C LEU A 175 18.39 -54.81 21.72
N ILE A 176 17.38 -55.55 22.18
CA ILE A 176 15.96 -55.25 21.95
C ILE A 176 15.52 -54.00 22.73
N SER A 177 16.05 -53.78 23.94
CA SER A 177 15.76 -52.54 24.69
C SER A 177 16.35 -51.32 24.00
N HIS A 178 17.53 -51.45 23.40
CA HIS A 178 18.18 -50.41 22.64
C HIS A 178 17.34 -50.04 21.41
N LEU A 179 16.89 -51.05 20.66
CA LEU A 179 15.90 -50.90 19.58
C LEU A 179 14.66 -50.13 20.02
N GLY A 180 14.09 -50.48 21.17
CA GLY A 180 12.92 -49.79 21.71
C GLY A 180 13.13 -48.31 22.02
N GLN A 181 14.35 -47.91 22.43
CA GLN A 181 14.68 -46.50 22.67
C GLN A 181 14.83 -45.72 21.36
N THR A 182 15.44 -46.35 20.36
CA THR A 182 15.58 -45.82 19.01
C THR A 182 14.21 -45.54 18.37
N VAL A 183 13.26 -46.47 18.54
CA VAL A 183 11.86 -46.33 18.12
C VAL A 183 11.15 -45.14 18.79
N ARG A 184 11.41 -44.86 20.08
CA ARG A 184 10.79 -43.73 20.79
C ARG A 184 11.24 -42.36 20.28
N LYS A 185 12.41 -42.27 19.64
CA LYS A 185 12.91 -41.03 19.03
C LYS A 185 12.29 -40.78 17.65
N ALA A 186 11.75 -41.82 17.01
CA ALA A 186 11.04 -41.76 15.74
C ALA A 186 9.59 -41.27 15.92
N ASP A 187 9.39 -40.09 16.52
CA ASP A 187 8.06 -39.50 16.72
C ASP A 187 7.52 -38.89 15.41
N THR A 188 7.31 -39.75 14.42
CA THR A 188 6.71 -39.41 13.12
C THR A 188 5.27 -39.94 13.11
N SER A 189 4.31 -39.02 13.00
CA SER A 189 2.86 -39.26 13.12
C SER A 189 2.32 -40.35 12.19
N HIS A 190 3.03 -40.70 11.12
CA HIS A 190 2.60 -41.66 10.09
C HIS A 190 3.31 -43.02 10.15
N LEU A 191 4.43 -43.15 10.88
CA LEU A 191 5.22 -44.38 10.91
C LEU A 191 5.06 -45.18 12.21
N TRP A 192 4.58 -44.55 13.29
CA TRP A 192 4.57 -45.14 14.63
C TRP A 192 3.86 -46.51 14.69
N MET A 193 2.78 -46.73 13.93
CA MET A 193 2.09 -48.03 13.89
C MET A 193 2.96 -49.14 13.30
N ASN A 194 3.62 -48.88 12.17
CA ASN A 194 4.52 -49.86 11.54
C ASN A 194 5.73 -50.14 12.42
N VAL A 195 6.25 -49.12 13.10
CA VAL A 195 7.40 -49.25 14.00
C VAL A 195 7.02 -50.01 15.28
N ILE A 196 5.82 -49.81 15.84
CA ILE A 196 5.33 -50.64 16.95
C ILE A 196 5.14 -52.08 16.49
N ALA A 197 4.49 -52.32 15.35
CA ALA A 197 4.32 -53.67 14.82
C ALA A 197 5.67 -54.37 14.64
N TYR A 198 6.67 -53.66 14.11
CA TYR A 198 8.06 -54.12 13.96
C TYR A 198 8.67 -54.55 15.30
N HIS A 199 8.61 -53.67 16.31
CA HIS A 199 9.14 -53.96 17.64
C HIS A 199 8.44 -55.15 18.32
N MET A 200 7.13 -55.27 18.14
CA MET A 200 6.33 -56.37 18.69
C MET A 200 6.65 -57.71 18.01
N ILE A 201 6.95 -57.74 16.70
CA ILE A 201 7.44 -58.95 16.02
C ILE A 201 8.80 -59.38 16.57
N ILE A 202 9.73 -58.46 16.78
CA ILE A 202 11.05 -58.79 17.35
C ILE A 202 10.90 -59.40 18.75
N LEU A 203 10.06 -58.83 19.60
CA LEU A 203 9.75 -59.39 20.92
C LEU A 203 9.13 -60.78 20.78
N SER A 204 8.17 -60.95 19.88
CA SER A 204 7.57 -62.26 19.61
C SER A 204 8.59 -63.31 19.16
N GLN A 205 9.51 -62.95 18.26
CA GLN A 205 10.58 -63.83 17.78
C GLN A 205 11.53 -64.23 18.91
N GLU A 206 11.87 -63.31 19.83
CA GLU A 206 12.73 -63.61 20.98
C GLU A 206 12.08 -64.63 21.92
N TYR A 207 10.81 -64.42 22.27
CA TYR A 207 10.06 -65.38 23.10
C TYR A 207 9.79 -66.69 22.35
N ALA A 208 9.56 -66.68 21.04
CA ALA A 208 9.49 -67.90 20.22
C ALA A 208 10.83 -68.64 20.18
N GLY A 209 11.95 -67.91 20.20
CA GLY A 209 13.31 -68.44 20.32
C GLY A 209 13.56 -69.14 21.66
N LEU A 210 13.04 -68.57 22.76
CA LEU A 210 13.02 -69.21 24.08
C LEU A 210 12.11 -70.44 24.10
N GLU A 211 10.92 -70.37 23.48
CA GLU A 211 10.00 -71.51 23.33
C GLU A 211 10.69 -72.67 22.61
N ARG A 212 11.39 -72.36 21.51
CA ARG A 212 12.21 -73.31 20.75
C ARG A 212 13.28 -73.97 21.63
N ALA A 213 14.02 -73.16 22.39
CA ALA A 213 15.10 -73.65 23.26
C ALA A 213 14.58 -74.56 24.39
N ILE A 214 13.48 -74.19 25.06
CA ILE A 214 12.92 -75.02 26.15
C ILE A 214 12.30 -76.31 25.59
N GLY A 215 11.58 -76.23 24.48
CA GLY A 215 10.98 -77.41 23.86
C GLY A 215 12.02 -78.39 23.30
N SER A 216 13.19 -77.92 22.86
CA SER A 216 14.25 -78.81 22.37
C SER A 216 14.82 -79.68 23.50
N ILE A 217 14.89 -79.14 24.72
CA ILE A 217 15.24 -79.90 25.93
C ILE A 217 14.19 -80.98 26.20
N PHE A 218 12.90 -80.65 26.13
CA PHE A 218 11.82 -81.62 26.38
C PHE A 218 11.95 -82.85 25.47
N PHE A 219 12.13 -82.63 24.17
CA PHE A 219 12.26 -83.73 23.19
C PHE A 219 13.61 -84.46 23.27
N ALA A 220 14.69 -83.78 23.71
CA ALA A 220 16.00 -84.39 23.89
C ALA A 220 16.10 -85.23 25.18
N LYS A 221 15.62 -84.70 26.32
CA LYS A 221 15.71 -85.35 27.66
C LYS A 221 14.52 -86.24 28.00
N GLY A 222 13.38 -86.03 27.34
CA GLY A 222 12.18 -86.83 27.56
C GLY A 222 11.20 -86.31 28.60
N ARG A 223 11.55 -85.26 29.33
CA ARG A 223 10.67 -84.60 30.31
C ARG A 223 11.17 -83.19 30.61
N LEU A 224 10.25 -82.36 31.11
CA LEU A 224 10.55 -81.10 31.78
C LEU A 224 10.10 -81.19 33.24
N LEU A 225 10.80 -80.48 34.13
CA LEU A 225 10.37 -80.26 35.50
C LEU A 225 9.14 -79.34 35.53
N THR A 226 8.36 -79.38 36.62
CA THR A 226 7.13 -78.57 36.75
C THR A 226 7.40 -77.07 36.54
N ASP A 227 8.52 -76.56 37.06
CA ASP A 227 8.91 -75.16 36.90
C ASP A 227 9.31 -74.83 35.45
N GLU A 228 9.94 -75.77 34.74
CA GLU A 228 10.31 -75.62 33.33
C GLU A 228 9.07 -75.64 32.41
N VAL A 229 8.05 -76.44 32.74
CA VAL A 229 6.74 -76.43 32.04
C VAL A 229 6.01 -75.10 32.26
N ASN A 230 6.04 -74.57 33.48
CA ASN A 230 5.48 -73.25 33.78
C ASN A 230 6.22 -72.13 33.02
N MET A 231 7.55 -72.20 32.98
CA MET A 231 8.38 -71.29 32.18
C MET A 231 8.04 -71.38 30.70
N TYR A 232 7.93 -72.60 30.15
CA TYR A 232 7.53 -72.82 28.77
C TYR A 232 6.18 -72.17 28.43
N ASN A 233 5.17 -72.39 29.28
CA ASN A 233 3.85 -71.80 29.08
C ASN A 233 3.88 -70.27 29.12
N LYS A 234 4.65 -69.69 30.06
CA LYS A 234 4.83 -68.24 30.18
C LYS A 234 5.49 -67.65 28.93
N VAL A 235 6.57 -68.28 28.44
CA VAL A 235 7.30 -67.86 27.25
C VAL A 235 6.42 -67.95 26.00
N LYS A 236 5.69 -69.06 25.80
CA LYS A 236 4.74 -69.22 24.70
C LYS A 236 3.63 -68.16 24.74
N PHE A 237 3.07 -67.89 25.92
CA PHE A 237 2.05 -66.87 26.09
C PHE A 237 2.54 -65.48 25.67
N TYR A 238 3.76 -65.10 26.07
CA TYR A 238 4.35 -63.83 25.64
C TYR A 238 4.61 -63.79 24.13
N ALA A 239 5.16 -64.85 23.55
CA ALA A 239 5.40 -64.92 22.10
C ALA A 239 4.12 -64.67 21.30
N MET A 240 3.02 -65.33 21.68
CA MET A 240 1.70 -65.16 21.05
C MET A 240 1.11 -63.78 21.31
N SER A 241 1.20 -63.28 22.55
CA SER A 241 0.63 -61.97 22.92
C SER A 241 1.30 -60.82 22.16
N TYR A 242 2.63 -60.82 22.06
CA TYR A 242 3.35 -59.80 21.29
C TYR A 242 3.03 -59.89 19.80
N PHE A 243 2.90 -61.10 19.27
CA PHE A 243 2.51 -61.30 17.87
C PHE A 243 1.08 -60.79 17.60
N ASP A 244 0.12 -61.12 18.46
CA ASP A 244 -1.26 -60.65 18.35
C ASP A 244 -1.36 -59.11 18.40
N VAL A 245 -0.49 -58.46 19.18
CA VAL A 245 -0.39 -57.00 19.18
C VAL A 245 0.17 -56.50 17.86
N ALA A 246 1.22 -57.12 17.32
CA ALA A 246 1.79 -56.73 16.03
C ALA A 246 0.74 -56.75 14.90
N LEU A 247 -0.05 -57.83 14.82
CA LEU A 247 -1.12 -57.99 13.82
C LEU A 247 -2.19 -56.90 13.89
N LYS A 248 -2.44 -56.33 15.08
CA LYS A 248 -3.40 -55.22 15.25
C LYS A 248 -2.89 -53.90 14.69
N TYR A 249 -1.57 -53.71 14.64
CA TYR A 249 -0.94 -52.48 14.17
C TYR A 249 -0.60 -52.50 12.68
N SER A 250 -0.57 -53.67 12.03
CA SER A 250 -0.30 -53.79 10.61
C SER A 250 -1.15 -54.91 9.98
N ALA A 251 -2.06 -54.53 9.08
CA ALA A 251 -2.91 -55.48 8.36
C ALA A 251 -2.10 -56.33 7.35
N ASP A 252 -1.10 -55.71 6.70
CA ASP A 252 -0.29 -56.36 5.67
C ASP A 252 0.41 -57.64 6.17
N ILE A 253 0.85 -57.68 7.43
CA ILE A 253 1.48 -58.88 8.02
C ILE A 253 0.46 -59.95 8.42
N ALA A 254 -0.78 -59.57 8.71
CA ALA A 254 -1.83 -60.53 9.04
C ALA A 254 -2.13 -61.41 7.82
N ASP A 255 -2.27 -60.79 6.64
CA ASP A 255 -2.51 -61.50 5.40
C ASP A 255 -1.37 -62.48 5.06
N ILE A 256 -0.12 -62.06 5.26
CA ILE A 256 1.06 -62.90 5.01
C ILE A 256 1.14 -64.07 5.99
N PHE A 257 0.76 -63.85 7.25
CA PHE A 257 0.77 -64.91 8.26
C PHE A 257 -0.30 -65.95 7.98
N ASP A 258 -1.47 -65.48 7.55
CA ASP A 258 -2.58 -66.34 7.15
C ASP A 258 -2.21 -67.18 5.92
N ASP A 259 -1.49 -66.61 4.95
CA ASP A 259 -1.01 -67.33 3.75
C ASP A 259 0.11 -68.35 4.06
N GLN A 260 1.11 -67.97 4.86
CA GLN A 260 2.32 -68.78 5.07
C GLN A 260 2.21 -69.79 6.22
N PHE A 261 1.38 -69.52 7.23
CA PHE A 261 1.33 -70.34 8.45
C PHE A 261 -0.04 -70.99 8.68
N ARG A 262 -1.16 -70.28 8.49
CA ARG A 262 -2.48 -70.86 8.80
C ARG A 262 -2.81 -72.01 7.87
N ASN A 263 -3.40 -73.06 8.43
CA ASN A 263 -3.73 -74.31 7.75
C ASN A 263 -2.52 -75.00 7.08
N SER A 264 -1.30 -74.67 7.51
CA SER A 264 -0.08 -75.30 7.01
C SER A 264 0.20 -76.61 7.75
N THR A 265 0.97 -77.49 7.11
CA THR A 265 1.51 -78.71 7.76
C THR A 265 2.39 -78.38 8.97
N LEU A 266 3.04 -77.22 8.94
CA LEU A 266 3.86 -76.71 10.03
C LEU A 266 3.02 -76.33 11.26
N GLU A 267 1.89 -75.66 11.06
CA GLU A 267 0.95 -75.31 12.14
C GLU A 267 0.40 -76.57 12.82
N GLU A 268 -0.04 -77.55 12.03
CA GLU A 268 -0.55 -78.82 12.56
C GLU A 268 0.52 -79.54 13.39
N THR A 269 1.74 -79.65 12.84
CA THR A 269 2.87 -80.30 13.50
C THR A 269 3.24 -79.61 14.80
N LEU A 270 3.39 -78.27 14.78
CA LEU A 270 3.74 -77.49 15.97
C LEU A 270 2.62 -77.53 17.01
N THR A 271 1.35 -77.54 16.61
CA THR A 271 0.22 -77.65 17.54
C THR A 271 0.26 -78.96 18.30
N VAL A 272 0.55 -80.07 17.62
CA VAL A 272 0.71 -81.39 18.24
C VAL A 272 1.94 -81.41 19.16
N GLN A 273 3.08 -80.90 18.72
CA GLN A 273 4.31 -80.86 19.52
C GLN A 273 4.15 -79.98 20.77
N ARG A 274 3.56 -78.78 20.65
CA ARG A 274 3.24 -77.87 21.76
C ARG A 274 2.34 -78.56 22.79
N ARG A 275 1.31 -79.28 22.33
CA ARG A 275 0.39 -80.00 23.24
C ARG A 275 1.11 -81.07 24.06
N LYS A 276 2.07 -81.79 23.47
CA LYS A 276 2.89 -82.79 24.18
C LYS A 276 3.76 -82.16 25.27
N ILE A 277 4.36 -80.99 25.01
CA ILE A 277 5.14 -80.28 26.03
C ILE A 277 4.23 -79.82 27.17
N GLN A 278 3.02 -79.32 26.85
CA GLN A 278 2.07 -78.79 27.82
C GLN A 278 1.39 -79.87 28.68
N SER A 279 1.21 -81.09 28.17
CA SER A 279 0.67 -82.20 28.96
C SER A 279 1.64 -82.70 30.02
N GLY A 280 2.94 -82.36 29.91
CA GLY A 280 3.98 -82.78 30.84
C GLY A 280 4.25 -84.30 30.82
N GLU A 281 3.70 -85.01 29.83
CA GLU A 281 3.89 -86.45 29.67
C GLU A 281 5.33 -86.77 29.25
N THR A 282 5.91 -87.82 29.83
CA THR A 282 7.25 -88.29 29.42
C THR A 282 7.21 -88.74 27.96
N THR A 283 8.10 -88.20 27.13
CA THR A 283 8.17 -88.53 25.72
C THR A 283 8.58 -89.99 25.54
N SER A 284 7.86 -90.74 24.69
CA SER A 284 8.04 -92.19 24.56
C SER A 284 9.41 -92.60 23.99
N ASN A 285 10.09 -91.72 23.24
CA ASN A 285 11.42 -91.94 22.63
C ASN A 285 12.26 -90.65 22.68
N PRO A 286 12.84 -90.28 23.82
CA PRO A 286 13.67 -89.08 23.92
C PRO A 286 14.98 -89.29 23.15
N THR A 287 15.26 -88.38 22.21
CA THR A 287 16.48 -88.42 21.41
C THR A 287 16.93 -87.01 21.06
N ALA A 288 18.24 -86.80 20.94
CA ALA A 288 18.77 -85.53 20.42
C ALA A 288 18.17 -85.18 19.05
N GLU A 289 17.88 -86.20 18.22
CA GLU A 289 17.25 -86.04 16.91
C GLU A 289 15.81 -85.48 17.01
N ALA A 290 15.00 -85.94 17.97
CA ALA A 290 13.67 -85.36 18.21
C ALA A 290 13.75 -83.89 18.69
N GLY A 291 14.77 -83.57 19.50
CA GLY A 291 15.09 -82.20 19.90
C GLY A 291 15.47 -81.32 18.71
N ILE A 292 16.28 -81.84 17.78
CA ILE A 292 16.64 -81.17 16.52
C ILE A 292 15.40 -80.95 15.64
N GLN A 293 14.51 -81.94 15.49
CA GLN A 293 13.29 -81.80 14.69
C GLN A 293 12.34 -80.70 15.22
N TRP A 294 12.11 -80.65 16.53
CA TRP A 294 11.37 -79.53 17.14
C TRP A 294 12.07 -78.19 16.88
N PHE A 295 13.41 -78.16 17.05
CA PHE A 295 14.21 -76.98 16.81
C PHE A 295 14.05 -76.47 15.37
N ASP A 296 14.09 -77.36 14.38
CA ASP A 296 13.97 -77.03 12.96
C ASP A 296 12.55 -76.55 12.61
N ASN A 297 11.50 -77.22 13.11
CA ASN A 297 10.12 -76.78 12.91
C ASN A 297 9.88 -75.37 13.48
N MET A 298 10.33 -75.13 14.71
CA MET A 298 10.24 -73.79 15.31
C MET A 298 11.12 -72.77 14.59
N THR A 299 12.25 -73.18 14.02
CA THR A 299 13.08 -72.31 13.18
C THR A 299 12.34 -71.90 11.91
N SER A 300 11.61 -72.83 11.26
CA SER A 300 10.73 -72.52 10.13
C SER A 300 9.61 -71.54 10.51
N TYR A 301 9.01 -71.70 11.71
CA TYR A 301 8.01 -70.74 12.21
C TYR A 301 8.60 -69.35 12.42
N ILE A 302 9.77 -69.26 13.08
CA ILE A 302 10.46 -67.98 13.28
C ILE A 302 10.88 -67.35 11.95
N ALA A 303 11.25 -68.16 10.94
CA ALA A 303 11.58 -67.65 9.60
C ALA A 303 10.38 -66.96 8.93
N ILE A 304 9.15 -67.45 9.14
CA ILE A 304 7.93 -66.76 8.69
C ILE A 304 7.79 -65.39 9.37
N LEU A 305 8.03 -65.33 10.69
CA LEU A 305 8.03 -64.06 11.43
C LEU A 305 9.15 -63.11 10.95
N GLN A 306 10.31 -63.63 10.58
CA GLN A 306 11.44 -62.84 10.04
C GLN A 306 11.13 -62.26 8.66
N ASN A 307 10.41 -63.02 7.82
CA ASN A 307 9.94 -62.50 6.55
C ASN A 307 9.02 -61.28 6.73
N MET A 308 8.09 -61.35 7.69
CA MET A 308 7.21 -60.22 8.04
C MET A 308 7.99 -59.02 8.59
N GLU A 309 8.94 -59.26 9.50
CA GLU A 309 9.84 -58.24 10.04
C GLU A 309 10.62 -57.53 8.92
N GLY A 310 11.21 -58.28 7.99
CA GLY A 310 11.94 -57.74 6.84
C GLY A 310 11.06 -56.90 5.90
N LEU A 311 9.79 -57.27 5.71
CA LEU A 311 8.84 -56.46 4.92
C LEU A 311 8.46 -55.15 5.63
N LEU A 312 8.22 -55.19 6.95
CA LEU A 312 7.97 -53.99 7.74
C LEU A 312 9.17 -53.05 7.72
N SER A 313 10.37 -53.60 7.92
CA SER A 313 11.62 -52.85 7.85
C SER A 313 11.77 -52.13 6.51
N LYS A 314 11.61 -52.84 5.39
CA LYS A 314 11.65 -52.24 4.05
C LYS A 314 10.60 -51.16 3.85
N LYS A 315 9.37 -51.39 4.32
CA LYS A 315 8.28 -50.40 4.23
C LYS A 315 8.63 -49.13 5.00
N ILE A 316 9.08 -49.27 6.25
CA ILE A 316 9.50 -48.16 7.12
C ILE A 316 10.63 -47.37 6.46
N LEU A 317 11.69 -48.05 6.01
CA LEU A 317 12.85 -47.42 5.36
C LEU A 317 12.45 -46.69 4.07
N SER A 318 11.59 -47.30 3.23
CA SER A 318 11.14 -46.68 1.97
C SER A 318 10.28 -45.42 2.20
N GLU A 319 9.40 -45.45 3.20
CA GLU A 319 8.57 -44.29 3.56
C GLU A 319 9.44 -43.15 4.10
N LEU A 320 10.46 -43.48 4.89
CA LEU A 320 11.37 -42.50 5.46
C LEU A 320 12.31 -41.91 4.41
N GLU A 321 12.82 -42.72 3.48
CA GLU A 321 13.59 -42.24 2.32
C GLU A 321 12.74 -41.31 1.43
N ASN A 322 11.47 -41.67 1.20
CA ASN A 322 10.52 -40.81 0.49
C ASN A 322 10.30 -39.47 1.22
N GLN A 323 10.16 -39.48 2.55
CA GLN A 323 10.03 -38.25 3.34
C GLN A 323 11.29 -37.38 3.29
N VAL A 324 12.48 -37.98 3.35
CA VAL A 324 13.76 -37.25 3.20
C VAL A 324 13.88 -36.63 1.80
N GLN A 325 13.50 -37.38 0.75
CA GLN A 325 13.57 -36.91 -0.63
C GLN A 325 12.54 -35.81 -0.90
N ASP A 326 11.28 -35.99 -0.49
CA ASP A 326 10.23 -34.97 -0.59
C ASP A 326 10.60 -33.71 0.21
N GLY A 327 11.16 -33.87 1.41
CA GLY A 327 11.73 -32.79 2.19
C GLY A 327 12.85 -32.04 1.45
N SER A 328 13.76 -32.76 0.79
CA SER A 328 14.85 -32.18 -0.02
C SER A 328 14.32 -31.35 -1.19
N ILE A 329 13.31 -31.85 -1.90
CA ILE A 329 12.65 -31.15 -3.01
C ILE A 329 11.95 -29.89 -2.48
N LYS A 330 11.17 -30.00 -1.40
CA LYS A 330 10.46 -28.86 -0.79
C LYS A 330 11.41 -27.77 -0.29
N VAL A 331 12.50 -28.14 0.41
CA VAL A 331 13.53 -27.18 0.84
C VAL A 331 14.14 -26.48 -0.36
N THR A 332 14.52 -27.22 -1.40
CA THR A 332 15.11 -26.64 -2.63
C THR A 332 14.15 -25.65 -3.30
N LEU A 333 12.88 -26.04 -3.47
CA LEU A 333 11.86 -25.19 -4.08
C LEU A 333 11.60 -23.93 -3.25
N ASN A 334 11.49 -24.04 -1.92
CA ASN A 334 11.27 -22.90 -1.03
C ASN A 334 12.48 -21.94 -0.99
N VAL A 335 13.71 -22.46 -1.06
CA VAL A 335 14.92 -21.63 -1.20
C VAL A 335 14.91 -20.88 -2.53
N VAL A 336 14.54 -21.53 -3.63
CA VAL A 336 14.41 -20.86 -4.94
C VAL A 336 13.35 -19.76 -4.92
N ILE A 337 12.19 -20.01 -4.30
CA ILE A 337 11.13 -19.00 -4.12
C ILE A 337 11.65 -17.82 -3.29
N LEU A 338 12.35 -18.08 -2.18
CA LEU A 338 12.93 -17.04 -1.33
C LEU A 338 13.93 -16.17 -2.10
N LEU A 339 14.81 -16.78 -2.90
CA LEU A 339 15.75 -16.05 -3.76
C LEU A 339 15.02 -15.22 -4.82
N ALA A 340 13.98 -15.75 -5.45
CA ALA A 340 13.16 -15.00 -6.40
C ALA A 340 12.46 -13.79 -5.75
N MET A 341 11.91 -13.94 -4.53
CA MET A 341 11.32 -12.82 -3.77
C MET A 341 12.35 -11.74 -3.45
N ILE A 342 13.57 -12.13 -3.05
CA ILE A 342 14.67 -11.20 -2.81
C ILE A 342 15.05 -10.46 -4.10
N MET A 343 15.08 -11.14 -5.25
CA MET A 343 15.42 -10.52 -6.54
C MET A 343 14.33 -9.58 -7.08
N VAL A 344 13.06 -9.87 -6.83
CA VAL A 344 11.92 -9.07 -7.32
C VAL A 344 11.61 -7.86 -6.43
N SER A 345 11.99 -7.91 -5.14
CA SER A 345 11.72 -6.82 -4.20
C SER A 345 12.35 -5.46 -4.57
N PRO A 346 13.63 -5.35 -5.01
CA PRO A 346 14.23 -4.05 -5.33
C PRO A 346 13.57 -3.36 -6.53
N PRO A 347 13.27 -4.05 -7.65
CA PRO A 347 12.50 -3.46 -8.76
C PRO A 347 11.15 -2.91 -8.34
N ILE A 348 10.40 -3.61 -7.48
CA ILE A 348 9.08 -3.15 -7.00
C ILE A 348 9.24 -1.88 -6.17
N VAL A 349 10.14 -1.88 -5.18
CA VAL A 349 10.40 -0.72 -4.32
C VAL A 349 10.86 0.49 -5.14
N TYR A 350 11.75 0.27 -6.11
CA TYR A 350 12.21 1.31 -7.02
C TYR A 350 11.08 1.84 -7.93
N GLY A 351 10.23 0.95 -8.45
CA GLY A 351 9.07 1.33 -9.26
C GLY A 351 8.08 2.20 -8.48
N VAL A 352 7.75 1.82 -7.25
CA VAL A 352 6.88 2.61 -6.35
C VAL A 352 7.51 3.96 -6.03
N TYR A 353 8.81 3.99 -5.71
CA TYR A 353 9.54 5.24 -5.47
C TYR A 353 9.46 6.19 -6.68
N LYS A 354 9.76 5.67 -7.88
CA LYS A 354 9.77 6.46 -9.12
C LYS A 354 8.37 6.99 -9.43
N MET A 355 7.35 6.14 -9.38
CA MET A 355 5.97 6.54 -9.62
C MET A 355 5.48 7.60 -8.62
N ALA A 356 5.80 7.45 -7.32
CA ALA A 356 5.44 8.43 -6.31
C ALA A 356 6.12 9.80 -6.54
N SER A 357 7.40 9.78 -6.93
CA SER A 357 8.14 11.00 -7.29
C SER A 357 7.54 11.70 -8.51
N ASP A 358 7.27 10.94 -9.58
CA ASP A 358 6.71 11.49 -10.83
C ASP A 358 5.31 12.08 -10.60
N MET A 359 4.47 11.40 -9.82
CA MET A 359 3.13 11.84 -9.47
C MET A 359 3.15 13.15 -8.65
N GLN A 360 4.06 13.27 -7.68
CA GLN A 360 4.23 14.53 -6.94
C GLN A 360 4.74 15.67 -7.83
N SER A 361 5.64 15.39 -8.78
CA SER A 361 6.15 16.41 -9.71
C SER A 361 5.04 16.96 -10.61
N THR A 362 4.18 16.06 -11.11
CA THR A 362 3.06 16.40 -11.99
C THR A 362 2.02 17.23 -11.23
N ALA A 363 1.67 16.82 -10.01
CA ALA A 363 0.75 17.58 -9.16
C ALA A 363 1.26 19.00 -8.88
N CYS A 364 2.56 19.19 -8.69
CA CYS A 364 3.16 20.51 -8.49
C CYS A 364 3.00 21.40 -9.72
N ARG A 365 3.33 20.88 -10.92
CA ARG A 365 3.20 21.64 -12.18
C ARG A 365 1.77 22.03 -12.47
N LEU A 366 0.82 21.13 -12.20
CA LEU A 366 -0.60 21.38 -12.40
C LEU A 366 -1.08 22.52 -11.50
N ARG A 367 -0.64 22.54 -10.25
CA ARG A 367 -0.94 23.61 -9.29
C ARG A 367 -0.37 24.96 -9.74
N ASP A 368 0.90 24.98 -10.16
CA ASP A 368 1.56 26.22 -10.59
C ASP A 368 0.86 26.80 -11.82
N LEU A 369 0.48 25.95 -12.79
CA LEU A 369 -0.30 26.34 -13.96
C LEU A 369 -1.70 26.87 -13.57
N THR A 370 -2.39 26.22 -12.63
CA THR A 370 -3.70 26.72 -12.17
C THR A 370 -3.58 28.09 -11.50
N GLN A 371 -2.52 28.33 -10.74
CA GLN A 371 -2.29 29.61 -10.07
C GLN A 371 -1.97 30.73 -11.07
N GLU A 372 -1.20 30.43 -12.11
CA GLU A 372 -0.90 31.38 -13.20
C GLU A 372 -2.17 31.77 -13.98
N LEU A 373 -3.02 30.78 -14.30
CA LEU A 373 -4.31 31.02 -14.97
C LEU A 373 -5.27 31.88 -14.13
N GLU A 374 -5.31 31.68 -12.81
CA GLU A 374 -6.11 32.51 -11.91
C GLU A 374 -5.63 33.98 -11.91
N TYR A 375 -4.32 34.18 -11.84
CA TYR A 375 -3.72 35.52 -11.88
C TYR A 375 -3.98 36.25 -13.21
N ASP A 376 -3.79 35.56 -14.35
CA ASP A 376 -4.04 36.13 -15.67
C ASP A 376 -5.52 36.46 -15.88
N ARG A 377 -6.41 35.61 -15.36
CA ARG A 377 -7.85 35.86 -15.37
C ARG A 377 -8.18 37.12 -14.59
N GLU A 378 -7.71 37.25 -13.35
CA GLU A 378 -7.96 38.45 -12.51
C GLU A 378 -7.47 39.73 -13.19
N LYS A 379 -6.26 39.70 -13.75
CA LYS A 379 -5.68 40.83 -14.49
C LYS A 379 -6.53 41.21 -15.71
N ALA A 380 -7.02 40.22 -16.46
CA ALA A 380 -7.93 40.46 -17.58
C ALA A 380 -9.26 41.09 -17.13
N GLU A 381 -9.80 40.70 -15.97
CA GLU A 381 -11.02 41.30 -15.42
C GLU A 381 -10.83 42.77 -15.03
N ILE A 382 -9.70 43.09 -14.37
CA ILE A 382 -9.36 44.46 -13.98
C ILE A 382 -9.23 45.35 -15.23
N LEU A 383 -8.49 44.91 -16.25
CA LEU A 383 -8.30 45.67 -17.49
C LEU A 383 -9.62 45.89 -18.24
N LEU A 384 -10.49 44.89 -18.30
CA LEU A 384 -11.79 45.03 -18.98
C LEU A 384 -12.69 46.05 -18.25
N GLY A 385 -12.65 46.07 -16.92
CA GLY A 385 -13.38 47.04 -16.09
C GLY A 385 -12.87 48.49 -16.21
N GLN A 386 -11.63 48.70 -16.66
CA GLN A 386 -11.10 50.03 -16.96
C GLN A 386 -11.56 50.56 -18.33
N ILE A 387 -11.94 49.68 -19.26
CA ILE A 387 -12.36 50.04 -20.63
C ILE A 387 -13.87 50.24 -20.71
N PHE A 388 -14.65 49.39 -20.03
CA PHE A 388 -16.11 49.42 -20.08
C PHE A 388 -16.72 49.57 -18.69
N PRO A 389 -17.89 50.23 -18.57
CA PRO A 389 -18.71 50.14 -17.36
C PRO A 389 -18.98 48.67 -17.01
N LYS A 390 -18.99 48.33 -15.71
CA LYS A 390 -19.07 46.94 -15.22
C LYS A 390 -20.18 46.09 -15.87
N CYS A 391 -21.36 46.66 -16.08
CA CYS A 391 -22.46 45.93 -16.72
C CYS A 391 -22.20 45.62 -18.21
N ILE A 392 -21.55 46.54 -18.93
CA ILE A 392 -21.15 46.35 -20.34
C ILE A 392 -19.97 45.37 -20.42
N ALA A 393 -19.01 45.46 -19.48
CA ALA A 393 -17.91 44.50 -19.37
C ALA A 393 -18.41 43.07 -19.14
N ASN A 394 -19.40 42.87 -18.26
CA ASN A 394 -19.99 41.55 -18.01
C ASN A 394 -20.79 41.05 -19.22
N GLU A 395 -21.60 41.90 -19.84
CA GLU A 395 -22.36 41.55 -21.06
C GLU A 395 -21.40 41.18 -22.21
N MET A 396 -20.26 41.86 -22.32
CA MET A 396 -19.19 41.55 -23.28
C MET A 396 -18.48 40.22 -22.96
N LYS A 397 -18.22 39.90 -21.67
CA LYS A 397 -17.64 38.62 -21.26
C LYS A 397 -18.55 37.43 -21.59
N GLU A 398 -19.85 37.60 -21.40
CA GLU A 398 -20.83 36.52 -21.60
C GLU A 398 -21.19 36.31 -23.07
N ASN A 399 -21.39 37.40 -23.82
CA ASN A 399 -21.98 37.34 -25.16
C ASN A 399 -21.02 37.71 -26.30
N ASN A 400 -19.76 38.06 -26.01
CA ASN A 400 -18.75 38.58 -26.96
C ASN A 400 -19.18 39.83 -27.77
N ALA A 401 -20.38 40.36 -27.53
CA ALA A 401 -20.94 41.52 -28.18
C ALA A 401 -21.99 42.17 -27.28
N VAL A 402 -22.16 43.48 -27.41
CA VAL A 402 -23.17 44.24 -26.67
C VAL A 402 -24.06 44.97 -27.69
N PRO A 403 -25.35 44.60 -27.82
CA PRO A 403 -26.24 45.20 -28.79
C PRO A 403 -26.53 46.67 -28.45
N ALA A 404 -26.79 47.48 -29.47
CA ALA A 404 -27.20 48.87 -29.28
C ALA A 404 -28.57 48.94 -28.60
N LYS A 405 -28.68 49.75 -27.54
CA LYS A 405 -29.90 49.94 -26.75
C LYS A 405 -30.41 51.37 -26.93
N TYR A 406 -31.72 51.50 -27.10
CA TYR A 406 -32.41 52.80 -27.15
C TYR A 406 -32.79 53.24 -25.73
N PHE A 407 -32.55 54.50 -25.41
CA PHE A 407 -32.87 55.09 -24.12
C PHE A 407 -33.70 56.35 -24.33
N ASP A 408 -34.88 56.37 -23.73
CA ASP A 408 -35.88 57.44 -23.91
C ASP A 408 -35.48 58.75 -23.21
N LYS A 409 -34.85 58.65 -22.03
CA LYS A 409 -34.50 59.79 -21.19
C LYS A 409 -33.05 59.70 -20.71
N VAL A 410 -32.20 60.50 -21.34
CA VAL A 410 -30.77 60.60 -21.03
C VAL A 410 -30.38 62.07 -20.99
N THR A 411 -29.48 62.43 -20.07
CA THR A 411 -28.88 63.77 -20.05
C THR A 411 -27.42 63.69 -20.43
N VAL A 412 -27.04 64.43 -21.47
CA VAL A 412 -25.69 64.51 -22.02
C VAL A 412 -25.09 65.87 -21.66
N MET A 413 -23.86 65.85 -21.17
CA MET A 413 -23.06 67.04 -20.92
C MET A 413 -21.79 67.03 -21.75
N PHE A 414 -21.55 68.16 -22.42
CA PHE A 414 -20.26 68.50 -23.01
C PHE A 414 -19.63 69.63 -22.22
N SER A 415 -18.35 69.48 -21.89
CA SER A 415 -17.54 70.52 -21.28
C SER A 415 -16.31 70.78 -22.14
N SER A 416 -15.96 72.02 -22.43
CA SER A 416 -14.70 72.37 -23.10
C SER A 416 -13.90 73.44 -22.36
N ILE A 417 -12.59 73.43 -22.54
CA ILE A 417 -11.69 74.47 -22.04
C ILE A 417 -11.73 75.68 -22.98
N VAL A 418 -12.09 76.85 -22.44
CA VAL A 418 -12.13 78.12 -23.16
C VAL A 418 -10.72 78.51 -23.59
N GLY A 419 -10.50 78.70 -24.90
CA GLY A 419 -9.19 79.10 -25.42
C GLY A 419 -8.15 77.99 -25.39
N PHE A 420 -8.58 76.72 -25.39
CA PHE A 420 -7.68 75.56 -25.38
C PHE A 420 -6.64 75.63 -26.51
N ALA A 421 -7.03 76.07 -27.71
CA ALA A 421 -6.10 76.23 -28.84
C ALA A 421 -4.94 77.19 -28.48
N ASP A 422 -5.26 78.36 -27.91
CA ASP A 422 -4.27 79.36 -27.52
C ASP A 422 -3.39 78.86 -26.37
N ILE A 423 -3.98 78.21 -25.37
CA ILE A 423 -3.26 77.61 -24.24
C ILE A 423 -2.30 76.52 -24.73
N SER A 424 -2.78 75.65 -25.62
CA SER A 424 -1.99 74.56 -26.18
C SER A 424 -0.86 75.04 -27.10
N ALA A 425 -1.05 76.17 -27.79
CA ALA A 425 -0.02 76.79 -28.63
C ALA A 425 1.12 77.43 -27.81
N MET A 426 0.85 77.81 -26.55
CA MET A 426 1.84 78.38 -25.63
C MET A 426 2.61 77.33 -24.82
N MET A 427 2.24 76.05 -24.90
CA MET A 427 2.80 74.97 -24.10
C MET A 427 3.49 73.92 -24.98
N SER A 428 4.50 73.23 -24.45
CA SER A 428 5.03 72.05 -25.15
C SER A 428 3.99 70.92 -25.17
N PRO A 429 4.00 70.03 -26.18
CA PRO A 429 3.08 68.90 -26.25
C PRO A 429 3.03 68.06 -24.97
N HIS A 430 4.18 67.82 -24.32
CA HIS A 430 4.26 67.12 -23.04
C HIS A 430 3.52 67.83 -21.91
N GLN A 431 3.66 69.16 -21.82
CA GLN A 431 2.98 69.97 -20.79
C GLN A 431 1.47 70.04 -21.03
N VAL A 432 1.01 70.07 -22.29
CA VAL A 432 -0.42 70.01 -22.62
C VAL A 432 -1.02 68.68 -22.15
N VAL A 433 -0.32 67.57 -22.39
CA VAL A 433 -0.76 66.24 -21.96
C VAL A 433 -0.79 66.13 -20.42
N ASP A 434 0.23 66.61 -19.71
CA ASP A 434 0.24 66.59 -18.24
C ASP A 434 -0.90 67.45 -17.64
N MET A 435 -1.15 68.63 -18.21
CA MET A 435 -2.28 69.48 -17.81
C MET A 435 -3.62 68.77 -18.00
N LEU A 436 -3.84 68.16 -19.18
CA LEU A 436 -5.07 67.41 -19.47
C LEU A 436 -5.22 66.21 -18.53
N ASN A 437 -4.16 65.43 -18.30
CA ASN A 437 -4.19 64.28 -17.41
C ASN A 437 -4.55 64.69 -15.97
N ARG A 438 -3.96 65.77 -15.44
CA ARG A 438 -4.29 66.26 -14.10
C ARG A 438 -5.72 66.76 -14.00
N LEU A 439 -6.18 67.53 -15.00
CA LEU A 439 -7.55 68.04 -15.04
C LEU A 439 -8.56 66.89 -15.12
N TYR A 440 -8.34 65.95 -16.04
CA TYR A 440 -9.22 64.79 -16.22
C TYR A 440 -9.15 63.81 -15.06
N HIS A 441 -8.01 63.62 -14.40
CA HIS A 441 -7.95 62.86 -13.16
C HIS A 441 -8.80 63.51 -12.06
N THR A 442 -8.80 64.83 -11.98
CA THR A 442 -9.62 65.56 -11.00
C THR A 442 -11.11 65.47 -11.35
N PHE A 443 -11.46 65.47 -12.64
CA PHE A 443 -12.84 65.25 -13.08
C PHE A 443 -13.29 63.80 -12.85
N ASP A 444 -12.44 62.83 -13.17
CA ASP A 444 -12.72 61.40 -13.00
C ASP A 444 -12.98 61.08 -11.51
N SER A 445 -12.19 61.66 -10.58
CA SER A 445 -12.44 61.47 -9.13
C SER A 445 -13.77 62.07 -8.67
N VAL A 446 -14.23 63.15 -9.31
CA VAL A 446 -15.52 63.77 -8.99
C VAL A 446 -16.68 62.95 -9.56
N ILE A 447 -16.49 62.31 -10.72
CA ILE A 447 -17.53 61.47 -11.35
C ILE A 447 -17.88 60.27 -10.48
N ASP A 448 -16.91 59.69 -9.77
CA ASP A 448 -17.12 58.52 -8.91
C ASP A 448 -18.22 58.72 -7.84
N ASP A 449 -18.52 59.98 -7.50
CA ASP A 449 -19.57 60.35 -6.53
C ASP A 449 -20.98 60.48 -7.14
N TYR A 450 -21.10 60.47 -8.46
CA TYR A 450 -22.37 60.66 -9.19
C TYR A 450 -22.72 59.43 -10.05
N ASP A 451 -24.01 59.24 -10.33
CA ASP A 451 -24.49 58.20 -11.24
C ASP A 451 -24.32 58.65 -12.70
N VAL A 452 -23.05 58.76 -13.13
CA VAL A 452 -22.64 59.31 -14.42
C VAL A 452 -21.60 58.42 -15.07
N THR A 453 -21.75 58.18 -16.38
CA THR A 453 -20.81 57.43 -17.19
C THR A 453 -20.01 58.37 -18.09
N LYS A 454 -18.68 58.26 -18.03
CA LYS A 454 -17.76 58.89 -18.99
C LYS A 454 -17.83 58.15 -20.33
N VAL A 455 -18.03 58.89 -21.42
CA VAL A 455 -18.20 58.30 -22.76
C VAL A 455 -16.96 58.51 -23.61
N GLU A 456 -16.61 59.76 -23.87
CA GLU A 456 -15.46 60.09 -24.71
C GLU A 456 -14.82 61.41 -24.25
N SER A 457 -13.53 61.58 -24.54
CA SER A 457 -12.82 62.83 -24.35
C SER A 457 -11.96 63.06 -25.57
N THR A 458 -12.20 64.14 -26.30
CA THR A 458 -11.48 64.46 -27.53
C THR A 458 -10.87 65.85 -27.38
N GLY A 459 -9.54 65.94 -27.31
CA GLY A 459 -8.83 67.19 -27.07
C GLY A 459 -9.19 67.79 -25.71
N GLY A 460 -9.53 69.09 -25.70
CA GLY A 460 -10.01 69.81 -24.52
C GLY A 460 -11.51 69.67 -24.24
N VAL A 461 -12.20 68.72 -24.89
CA VAL A 461 -13.64 68.44 -24.71
C VAL A 461 -13.83 67.16 -23.90
N TYR A 462 -14.71 67.23 -22.92
CA TYR A 462 -15.01 66.17 -21.97
C TYR A 462 -16.51 65.87 -21.96
N GLN A 463 -16.88 64.63 -22.30
CA GLN A 463 -18.26 64.19 -22.46
C GLN A 463 -18.65 63.18 -21.39
N VAL A 464 -19.76 63.45 -20.71
CA VAL A 464 -20.34 62.58 -19.69
C VAL A 464 -21.85 62.48 -19.86
N VAL A 465 -22.40 61.35 -19.45
CA VAL A 465 -23.81 61.01 -19.67
C VAL A 465 -24.39 60.33 -18.45
N SER A 466 -25.62 60.68 -18.09
CA SER A 466 -26.38 60.01 -17.03
C SER A 466 -27.69 59.45 -17.59
N GLY A 467 -28.16 58.35 -17.01
CA GLY A 467 -29.24 57.51 -17.57
C GLY A 467 -28.73 56.40 -18.51
N LEU A 468 -27.40 56.21 -18.58
CA LEU A 468 -26.69 55.14 -19.29
C LEU A 468 -25.55 54.60 -18.42
N PRO A 469 -25.13 53.34 -18.61
CA PRO A 469 -25.70 52.30 -19.48
C PRO A 469 -27.01 51.70 -18.94
N SER A 470 -27.41 52.06 -17.71
CA SER A 470 -28.69 51.70 -17.09
C SER A 470 -29.53 52.95 -16.89
N ALA A 471 -30.82 52.87 -17.21
CA ALA A 471 -31.74 53.98 -17.01
C ALA A 471 -31.93 54.26 -15.51
N ASN A 472 -31.75 55.51 -15.08
CA ASN A 472 -31.83 55.91 -13.68
C ASN A 472 -33.08 56.73 -13.32
N GLY A 473 -34.12 56.64 -14.14
CA GLY A 473 -35.40 57.36 -13.95
C GLY A 473 -35.24 58.87 -14.15
N GLY A 474 -35.97 59.71 -13.41
CA GLY A 474 -35.86 61.18 -13.53
C GLY A 474 -34.59 61.79 -12.91
N ARG A 475 -33.62 60.99 -12.47
CA ARG A 475 -32.42 61.47 -11.76
C ARG A 475 -31.34 62.00 -12.70
N HIS A 476 -31.25 61.49 -13.93
CA HIS A 476 -30.19 61.81 -14.90
C HIS A 476 -29.87 63.31 -15.03
N ALA A 477 -30.90 64.17 -15.10
CA ALA A 477 -30.70 65.60 -15.28
C ALA A 477 -30.09 66.25 -14.05
N GLY A 478 -30.52 65.84 -12.85
CA GLY A 478 -30.01 66.36 -11.58
C GLY A 478 -28.57 65.92 -11.30
N GLU A 479 -28.23 64.66 -11.60
CA GLU A 479 -26.85 64.14 -11.49
C GLU A 479 -25.90 64.97 -12.36
N ILE A 480 -26.25 65.16 -13.63
CA ILE A 480 -25.43 65.94 -14.58
C ILE A 480 -25.37 67.43 -14.23
N ALA A 481 -26.48 68.03 -13.79
CA ALA A 481 -26.49 69.44 -13.39
C ALA A 481 -25.65 69.70 -12.13
N SER A 482 -25.69 68.78 -11.16
CA SER A 482 -24.84 68.84 -9.96
C SER A 482 -23.38 68.66 -10.32
N LEU A 483 -23.07 67.66 -11.15
CA LEU A 483 -21.73 67.41 -11.67
C LEU A 483 -21.17 68.64 -12.42
N ALA A 484 -21.98 69.27 -13.27
CA ALA A 484 -21.59 70.46 -14.02
C ALA A 484 -21.20 71.62 -13.09
N LEU A 485 -21.98 71.87 -12.03
CA LEU A 485 -21.65 72.89 -11.03
C LEU A 485 -20.38 72.52 -10.24
N HIS A 486 -20.18 71.24 -9.93
CA HIS A 486 -18.98 70.74 -9.26
C HIS A 486 -17.73 70.89 -10.15
N PHE A 487 -17.80 70.53 -11.43
CA PHE A 487 -16.74 70.76 -12.41
C PHE A 487 -16.35 72.23 -12.50
N MET A 488 -17.33 73.13 -12.45
CA MET A 488 -17.11 74.58 -12.46
C MET A 488 -16.45 75.09 -11.18
N ALA A 489 -16.73 74.48 -10.03
CA ALA A 489 -16.05 74.79 -8.78
C ALA A 489 -14.60 74.27 -8.76
N VAL A 490 -14.39 73.04 -9.22
CA VAL A 490 -13.07 72.41 -9.35
C VAL A 490 -12.19 73.18 -10.32
N ALA A 491 -12.69 73.54 -11.50
CA ALA A 491 -11.93 74.29 -12.49
C ALA A 491 -11.52 75.70 -12.01
N LYS A 492 -12.33 76.34 -11.15
CA LYS A 492 -11.96 77.62 -10.53
C LYS A 492 -10.77 77.50 -9.58
N ASN A 493 -10.66 76.37 -8.87
CA ASN A 493 -9.61 76.09 -7.89
C ASN A 493 -8.44 75.29 -8.49
N PHE A 494 -8.57 74.84 -9.74
CA PHE A 494 -7.52 74.13 -10.45
C PHE A 494 -6.38 75.09 -10.79
N ASN A 495 -5.21 74.83 -10.22
CA ASN A 495 -3.99 75.57 -10.52
C ASN A 495 -3.17 74.78 -11.53
N PRO A 496 -3.11 75.19 -12.82
CA PRO A 496 -2.14 74.64 -13.74
C PRO A 496 -0.77 75.16 -13.29
N LEU A 497 -0.01 74.35 -12.55
CA LEU A 497 1.30 74.67 -11.94
C LEU A 497 2.35 75.30 -12.89
N LEU A 498 2.05 75.45 -14.18
CA LEU A 498 2.96 75.86 -15.25
C LEU A 498 2.47 77.06 -16.08
N VAL A 499 1.26 77.60 -15.86
CA VAL A 499 0.76 78.80 -16.56
C VAL A 499 -0.09 79.66 -15.62
N SER A 500 0.14 80.98 -15.59
CA SER A 500 -0.63 81.94 -14.79
C SER A 500 -2.08 82.16 -15.30
N CYS A 501 -2.67 81.22 -16.03
CA CYS A 501 -4.00 81.31 -16.60
C CYS A 501 -4.99 80.46 -15.80
N LYS A 502 -6.12 81.05 -15.41
CA LYS A 502 -7.22 80.30 -14.78
C LYS A 502 -7.93 79.50 -15.86
N ILE A 503 -8.07 78.19 -15.67
CA ILE A 503 -8.88 77.35 -16.57
C ILE A 503 -10.34 77.79 -16.44
N ARG A 504 -10.94 78.13 -17.59
CA ARG A 504 -12.36 78.47 -17.69
C ARG A 504 -13.04 77.41 -18.53
N LEU A 505 -14.18 76.92 -18.06
CA LEU A 505 -14.96 75.92 -18.76
C LEU A 505 -16.16 76.55 -19.46
N ARG A 506 -16.54 75.95 -20.59
CA ARG A 506 -17.86 76.10 -21.22
C ARG A 506 -18.57 74.76 -21.05
N ILE A 507 -19.79 74.78 -20.51
CA ILE A 507 -20.58 73.55 -20.36
C ILE A 507 -21.91 73.71 -21.09
N GLY A 508 -22.29 72.68 -21.85
CA GLY A 508 -23.59 72.53 -22.50
C GLY A 508 -24.29 71.25 -22.05
N ILE A 509 -25.58 71.35 -21.67
CA ILE A 509 -26.36 70.22 -21.16
C ILE A 509 -27.69 70.11 -21.90
N HIS A 510 -27.95 68.92 -22.47
CA HIS A 510 -29.22 68.60 -23.10
C HIS A 510 -29.78 67.27 -22.59
N THR A 511 -31.11 67.20 -22.54
CA THR A 511 -31.85 66.01 -22.13
C THR A 511 -32.76 65.57 -23.27
N GLY A 512 -32.66 64.30 -23.66
CA GLY A 512 -33.43 63.73 -24.75
C GLY A 512 -33.12 62.25 -24.97
N PRO A 513 -33.77 61.61 -25.96
CA PRO A 513 -33.54 60.21 -26.28
C PRO A 513 -32.20 59.99 -27.00
N CYS A 514 -31.55 58.85 -26.77
CA CYS A 514 -30.32 58.46 -27.47
C CYS A 514 -30.22 56.94 -27.65
N VAL A 515 -29.32 56.50 -28.52
CA VAL A 515 -28.96 55.09 -28.69
C VAL A 515 -27.53 54.91 -28.20
N ALA A 516 -27.26 53.92 -27.37
CA ALA A 516 -25.91 53.63 -26.89
C ALA A 516 -25.54 52.17 -27.14
N GLY A 517 -24.29 51.92 -27.52
CA GLY A 517 -23.82 50.58 -27.88
C GLY A 517 -22.31 50.50 -28.07
N VAL A 518 -21.79 49.29 -28.13
CA VAL A 518 -20.35 49.06 -28.38
C VAL A 518 -20.11 49.03 -29.89
N VAL A 519 -19.19 49.85 -30.39
CA VAL A 519 -18.80 49.91 -31.80
C VAL A 519 -17.34 49.55 -31.97
N GLY A 520 -17.03 48.81 -33.03
CA GLY A 520 -15.69 48.33 -33.38
C GLY A 520 -15.43 46.90 -32.91
N TYR A 521 -14.85 46.08 -33.79
CA TYR A 521 -14.53 44.67 -33.50
C TYR A 521 -13.17 44.53 -32.79
N ASN A 522 -12.11 45.11 -33.36
CA ASN A 522 -10.75 45.01 -32.81
C ASN A 522 -10.46 46.02 -31.69
N ARG A 523 -11.19 47.14 -31.64
CA ARG A 523 -11.06 48.19 -30.63
C ARG A 523 -12.47 48.64 -30.20
N PRO A 524 -13.17 47.81 -29.43
CA PRO A 524 -14.54 48.08 -29.03
C PRO A 524 -14.57 49.32 -28.11
N ARG A 525 -15.52 50.21 -28.36
CA ARG A 525 -15.74 51.43 -27.57
C ARG A 525 -17.23 51.61 -27.33
N TYR A 526 -17.61 52.01 -26.12
CA TYR A 526 -19.00 52.31 -25.79
C TYR A 526 -19.34 53.73 -26.26
N TYR A 527 -20.17 53.82 -27.30
CA TYR A 527 -20.56 55.08 -27.93
C TYR A 527 -22.01 55.42 -27.62
N VAL A 528 -22.29 56.73 -27.58
CA VAL A 528 -23.65 57.29 -27.48
C VAL A 528 -23.94 58.07 -28.75
N PHE A 529 -25.04 57.73 -29.42
CA PHE A 529 -25.51 58.28 -30.68
C PHE A 529 -26.87 58.95 -30.53
N GLY A 530 -27.14 59.92 -31.41
CA GLY A 530 -28.45 60.50 -31.57
C GLY A 530 -28.44 62.03 -31.60
N HIS A 531 -29.60 62.59 -31.94
CA HIS A 531 -29.76 64.03 -32.05
C HIS A 531 -29.47 64.75 -30.72
N THR A 532 -29.73 64.10 -29.59
CA THR A 532 -29.45 64.59 -28.23
C THR A 532 -27.98 64.96 -28.01
N VAL A 533 -27.05 64.16 -28.53
CA VAL A 533 -25.59 64.40 -28.41
C VAL A 533 -25.20 65.65 -29.21
N ASN A 534 -25.68 65.77 -30.44
CA ASN A 534 -25.40 66.90 -31.32
C ASN A 534 -25.92 68.23 -30.76
N ILE A 535 -27.10 68.21 -30.11
CA ILE A 535 -27.66 69.39 -29.45
C ILE A 535 -26.79 69.77 -28.24
N ALA A 536 -26.43 68.82 -27.39
CA ALA A 536 -25.59 69.08 -26.21
C ALA A 536 -24.24 69.71 -26.61
N GLN A 537 -23.61 69.19 -27.66
CA GLN A 537 -22.36 69.74 -28.22
C GLN A 537 -22.54 71.20 -28.71
N LYS A 538 -23.65 71.51 -29.39
CA LYS A 538 -23.92 72.88 -29.86
C LYS A 538 -24.23 73.85 -28.72
N LEU A 539 -24.89 73.38 -27.66
CA LEU A 539 -25.10 74.18 -26.45
C LEU A 539 -23.79 74.51 -25.76
N GLU A 540 -22.83 73.59 -25.75
CA GLU A 540 -21.48 73.81 -25.24
C GLU A 540 -20.75 74.86 -26.10
N ALA A 541 -20.70 74.66 -27.42
CA ALA A 541 -20.01 75.56 -28.34
C ALA A 541 -20.54 77.01 -28.29
N THR A 542 -21.84 77.17 -28.02
CA THR A 542 -22.51 78.47 -27.88
C THR A 542 -22.62 78.98 -26.45
N SER A 543 -22.01 78.26 -25.49
CA SER A 543 -21.95 78.65 -24.08
C SER A 543 -20.92 79.77 -23.85
N GLU A 544 -21.08 80.48 -22.74
CA GLU A 544 -20.14 81.51 -22.30
C GLU A 544 -19.10 80.91 -21.35
N ALA A 545 -17.92 81.54 -21.30
CA ALA A 545 -16.88 81.14 -20.36
C ALA A 545 -17.40 81.21 -18.92
N ASN A 546 -17.17 80.14 -18.14
CA ASN A 546 -17.65 79.97 -16.78
C ASN A 546 -19.18 80.03 -16.63
N ARG A 547 -19.94 79.61 -17.66
CA ARG A 547 -21.37 79.36 -17.52
C ARG A 547 -21.76 77.95 -17.98
N VAL A 548 -22.87 77.47 -17.42
CA VAL A 548 -23.50 76.21 -17.79
C VAL A 548 -24.77 76.50 -18.59
N HIS A 549 -24.74 76.18 -19.88
CA HIS A 549 -25.82 76.41 -20.82
C HIS A 549 -26.72 75.17 -20.91
N ILE A 550 -28.01 75.32 -20.62
CA ILE A 550 -28.94 74.19 -20.61
C ILE A 550 -30.09 74.41 -21.59
N SER A 551 -30.58 73.32 -22.19
CA SER A 551 -31.75 73.34 -23.05
C SER A 551 -33.07 73.48 -22.26
N CYS A 552 -34.16 73.79 -22.96
CA CYS A 552 -35.50 73.83 -22.37
C CYS A 552 -35.92 72.46 -21.78
N GLN A 553 -35.58 71.36 -22.46
CA GLN A 553 -35.84 69.99 -22.01
C GLN A 553 -35.11 69.67 -20.70
N THR A 554 -33.83 70.04 -20.59
CA THR A 554 -33.07 69.88 -19.35
C THR A 554 -33.68 70.72 -18.25
N MET A 555 -34.07 71.97 -18.54
CA MET A 555 -34.75 72.83 -17.56
C MET A 555 -36.05 72.21 -17.05
N HIS A 556 -36.89 71.65 -17.93
CA HIS A 556 -38.11 70.93 -17.52
C HIS A 556 -37.81 69.69 -16.67
N ALA A 557 -36.77 68.93 -17.02
CA ALA A 557 -36.32 67.81 -16.21
C ALA A 557 -35.84 68.25 -14.82
N LEU A 558 -35.12 69.38 -14.72
CA LEU A 558 -34.67 69.94 -13.44
C LEU A 558 -35.80 70.57 -12.61
N LYS A 559 -36.79 71.19 -13.25
CA LYS A 559 -37.99 71.75 -12.57
C LYS A 559 -38.74 70.69 -11.77
N SER A 560 -38.73 69.45 -12.22
CA SER A 560 -39.37 68.34 -11.50
C SER A 560 -38.73 68.04 -10.13
N ARG A 561 -37.48 68.47 -9.90
CA ARG A 561 -36.76 68.31 -8.63
C ARG A 561 -36.84 69.54 -7.72
N GLY A 562 -36.93 70.75 -8.31
CA GLY A 562 -37.14 72.01 -7.58
C GLY A 562 -35.92 72.58 -6.83
N ASP A 563 -34.74 71.96 -6.95
CA ASP A 563 -33.50 72.31 -6.25
C ASP A 563 -32.53 73.20 -7.04
N PHE A 564 -32.80 73.46 -8.34
CA PHE A 564 -31.91 74.24 -9.21
C PHE A 564 -32.45 75.61 -9.58
N THR A 565 -31.57 76.62 -9.53
CA THR A 565 -31.85 77.99 -9.98
C THR A 565 -31.37 78.18 -11.42
N VAL A 566 -32.32 78.49 -12.32
CA VAL A 566 -32.09 78.67 -13.75
C VAL A 566 -32.59 80.04 -14.19
N ILE A 567 -31.86 80.72 -15.07
CA ILE A 567 -32.23 82.03 -15.61
C ILE A 567 -32.39 81.92 -17.13
N PRO A 568 -33.46 82.47 -17.74
CA PRO A 568 -33.61 82.46 -19.19
C PRO A 568 -32.53 83.30 -19.87
N ARG A 569 -31.99 82.81 -20.99
CA ARG A 569 -31.00 83.51 -21.79
C ARG A 569 -31.68 84.49 -22.75
N THR A 570 -31.29 85.76 -22.73
CA THR A 570 -31.87 86.84 -23.56
C THR A 570 -31.36 86.83 -25.01
N ASP A 571 -30.18 86.25 -25.25
CA ASP A 571 -29.40 86.26 -26.50
C ASP A 571 -29.23 84.86 -27.10
N THR A 572 -30.28 84.02 -27.15
CA THR A 572 -30.15 82.66 -27.69
C THR A 572 -29.60 82.70 -29.14
N PRO A 573 -28.39 82.18 -29.43
CA PRO A 573 -27.74 82.36 -30.73
C PRO A 573 -28.53 81.71 -31.88
N LEU A 574 -28.54 82.34 -33.07
CA LEU A 574 -29.26 81.85 -34.26
C LEU A 574 -28.92 80.39 -34.59
N ALA A 575 -27.64 80.01 -34.47
CA ALA A 575 -27.17 78.64 -34.72
C ALA A 575 -27.84 77.55 -33.85
N VAL A 576 -28.38 77.90 -32.67
CA VAL A 576 -29.15 76.98 -31.82
C VAL A 576 -30.62 76.97 -32.23
N LYS A 577 -31.16 78.11 -32.66
CA LYS A 577 -32.55 78.25 -33.15
C LYS A 577 -32.78 77.58 -34.49
N ASP A 578 -31.82 77.70 -35.43
CA ASP A 578 -31.88 77.14 -36.78
C ASP A 578 -31.84 75.61 -36.78
N LEU A 579 -31.29 75.00 -35.72
CA LEU A 579 -31.16 73.56 -35.65
C LEU A 579 -32.48 72.84 -35.42
N MET A 580 -33.41 73.46 -34.69
CA MET A 580 -34.76 73.00 -34.44
C MET A 580 -35.67 74.17 -34.02
N PRO A 581 -36.35 74.84 -34.96
CA PRO A 581 -37.23 75.97 -34.66
C PRO A 581 -38.41 75.61 -33.74
N ASP A 582 -38.85 74.34 -33.74
CA ASP A 582 -39.97 73.86 -32.91
C ASP A 582 -39.57 73.53 -31.46
N VAL A 583 -38.27 73.42 -31.16
CA VAL A 583 -37.75 72.85 -29.89
C VAL A 583 -37.08 73.93 -29.02
N PHE A 584 -36.64 75.04 -29.61
CA PHE A 584 -35.89 76.10 -28.91
C PHE A 584 -36.55 77.48 -29.05
N LYS A 585 -37.66 77.71 -28.33
CA LYS A 585 -38.15 79.09 -28.08
C LYS A 585 -37.21 79.87 -27.14
N GLN A 586 -36.52 79.18 -26.22
CA GLN A 586 -35.67 79.78 -25.19
C GLN A 586 -34.67 78.75 -24.61
N SER A 587 -33.43 79.19 -24.32
CA SER A 587 -32.43 78.43 -23.55
C SER A 587 -32.16 79.09 -22.20
N TYR A 588 -31.44 78.40 -21.30
CA TYR A 588 -31.26 78.85 -19.91
C TYR A 588 -29.81 78.75 -19.45
N TRP A 589 -29.44 79.62 -18.52
CA TRP A 589 -28.24 79.51 -17.70
C TRP A 589 -28.57 78.78 -16.40
N LEU A 590 -27.83 77.71 -16.10
CA LEU A 590 -27.84 77.09 -14.78
C LEU A 590 -26.89 77.86 -13.86
N ILE A 591 -27.42 78.40 -12.75
CA ILE A 591 -26.68 79.31 -11.88
C ILE A 591 -26.17 78.59 -10.62
N SER A 592 -27.06 77.90 -9.92
CA SER A 592 -26.75 77.27 -8.63
C SER A 592 -27.78 76.20 -8.26
N GLN A 593 -27.44 75.38 -7.28
CA GLN A 593 -28.33 74.45 -6.62
C GLN A 593 -28.57 74.92 -5.17
N GLN A 594 -29.82 74.93 -4.71
CA GLN A 594 -30.17 75.27 -3.33
C GLN A 594 -29.96 74.05 -2.44
N LYS A 595 -28.91 74.11 -1.59
CA LYS A 595 -28.38 73.00 -0.77
C LYS A 595 -27.99 71.76 -1.59
N PRO A 596 -26.72 71.34 -1.61
CA PRO A 596 -26.38 70.05 -2.21
C PRO A 596 -27.01 68.95 -1.34
N SER A 597 -27.96 68.19 -1.89
CA SER A 597 -28.24 66.86 -1.37
C SER A 597 -27.04 65.99 -1.76
N LEU A 598 -25.97 66.02 -0.97
CA LEU A 598 -24.88 65.06 -1.09
C LEU A 598 -25.52 63.66 -1.00
N PRO A 599 -25.39 62.79 -2.02
CA PRO A 599 -25.73 61.39 -1.84
C PRO A 599 -24.85 60.84 -0.70
N ALA A 600 -25.44 60.00 0.14
CA ALA A 600 -24.82 59.46 1.35
C ALA A 600 -23.64 58.54 1.01
N LYS A 601 -22.48 59.10 0.67
CA LYS A 601 -21.23 58.38 0.47
C LYS A 601 -19.98 59.24 0.61
N GLU A 602 -19.92 60.14 1.59
CA GLU A 602 -18.64 60.77 1.96
C GLU A 602 -18.42 60.87 3.47
N LYS A 603 -17.45 60.09 3.93
CA LYS A 603 -16.23 60.62 4.55
C LYS A 603 -15.07 59.80 4.02
N ARG A 604 -14.41 60.26 2.95
CA ARG A 604 -13.01 59.93 2.67
C ARG A 604 -12.28 61.23 2.43
N ASP A 605 -11.22 61.41 3.21
CA ASP A 605 -10.44 62.63 3.30
C ASP A 605 -9.79 62.98 1.95
N ILE A 606 -10.18 64.11 1.38
CA ILE A 606 -9.45 64.77 0.31
C ILE A 606 -8.32 65.56 0.99
N PHE A 607 -7.14 64.96 1.13
CA PHE A 607 -5.80 65.60 1.13
C PHE A 607 -4.73 64.56 1.50
N ALA A 608 -4.28 63.76 0.52
CA ALA A 608 -3.01 63.03 0.61
C ALA A 608 -2.55 62.55 -0.78
N VAL A 609 -2.13 63.48 -1.64
CA VAL A 609 -1.12 63.15 -2.67
C VAL A 609 0.16 63.79 -2.20
N GLN A 610 0.82 63.09 -1.28
CA GLN A 610 2.20 63.36 -0.93
C GLN A 610 3.05 62.66 -1.98
N CYS A 611 3.75 63.45 -2.80
CA CYS A 611 4.90 62.98 -3.56
C CYS A 611 5.88 62.33 -2.57
N ASN A 612 6.00 61.01 -2.60
CA ASN A 612 7.09 60.32 -1.91
C ASN A 612 8.30 60.33 -2.85
N GLU A 613 9.07 61.43 -2.79
CA GLU A 613 10.51 61.33 -2.95
C GLU A 613 11.04 60.60 -1.71
N LYS A 614 11.44 59.34 -1.87
CA LYS A 614 12.41 58.71 -0.97
C LYS A 614 13.66 58.38 -1.76
N SER A 615 14.64 59.24 -1.54
CA SER A 615 16.08 59.03 -1.70
C SER A 615 16.56 57.85 -0.83
N GLY A 616 17.46 57.03 -1.41
CA GLY A 616 18.39 56.09 -0.75
C GLY A 616 17.76 54.87 -0.08
N GLU A 617 18.28 53.65 -0.12
CA GLU A 617 19.53 53.04 -0.58
C GLU A 617 19.21 51.54 -0.79
N GLY A 618 19.80 50.93 -1.80
CA GLY A 618 19.60 49.52 -2.12
C GLY A 618 20.31 49.16 -3.41
N ALA A 619 21.63 49.33 -3.39
CA ALA A 619 22.52 48.97 -4.48
C ALA A 619 22.32 47.50 -4.88
N VAL A 620 21.82 47.29 -6.09
CA VAL A 620 21.94 46.01 -6.79
C VAL A 620 23.19 46.12 -7.63
N ASP A 621 24.20 45.35 -7.23
CA ASP A 621 25.45 45.15 -7.95
C ASP A 621 25.13 44.45 -9.29
N PHE A 622 25.28 45.18 -10.39
CA PHE A 622 25.25 44.70 -11.76
C PHE A 622 26.50 45.25 -12.47
N GLN A 623 27.67 44.72 -12.11
CA GLN A 623 28.77 44.61 -13.09
C GLN A 623 28.39 43.46 -14.03
N GLY A 624 28.18 43.63 -15.34
CA GLY A 624 28.91 44.49 -16.26
C GLY A 624 29.93 43.62 -17.00
N ASN A 625 29.52 42.99 -18.11
CA ASN A 625 30.48 42.55 -19.12
C ASN A 625 29.87 42.50 -20.53
N LEU A 626 29.79 43.68 -21.14
CA LEU A 626 29.72 43.87 -22.58
C LEU A 626 30.75 44.95 -22.93
N GLN A 627 31.99 44.53 -23.11
CA GLN A 627 32.97 45.28 -23.91
C GLN A 627 32.97 44.69 -25.31
N GLY A 628 32.69 45.56 -26.29
CA GLY A 628 32.87 45.25 -27.69
C GLY A 628 34.35 45.07 -28.06
N LYS A 629 34.58 44.29 -29.12
CA LYS A 629 35.73 44.44 -30.00
C LYS A 629 35.25 44.53 -31.44
N CYS A 630 35.55 45.67 -32.05
CA CYS A 630 35.68 45.81 -33.48
C CYS A 630 36.80 44.90 -34.03
N ALA A 631 36.64 44.57 -35.32
CA ALA A 631 37.65 44.22 -36.33
C ALA A 631 38.29 42.82 -36.25
N MET A 632 37.76 41.89 -37.06
CA MET A 632 38.31 41.54 -38.38
C MET A 632 37.24 40.88 -39.24
#